data_AF-A0A1C6LPR9-F1
#
_entry.id   AF-A0A1C6LPR9-F1
#
_cell.length_a   1.000
_cell.length_b   1.000
_cell.length_c   1.000
_cell.angle_alpha   90.00
_cell.angle_beta   90.00
_cell.angle_gamma   90.00
#
_symmetry.space_group_name_H-M   'P 1'
#
loop_
_entity.id
_entity.type
_entity.pdbx_description
1 polymer ?
#
loop_
_entity_poly.entity_id
_entity_poly.type
_entity_poly.pdbx_seq_one_letter_code
_entity_poly.pdbx_strand_id
1 'polypeptide(L)'
;MVVILFLILLLPPVAWAGDVFHGYNAYYRYIGLPYFDPAYLMKANVLDEYQHGLRVRWRGVVHGRNREVVVKSGRFFVDGKALADSAISSFAGEAVNAGDLGRNTEVVSAGNLVCFQDTASSASGSAVRHKAVYLVIVGARVKVFKLPSLFASCLGVLRKNNELKFLKAKYRFQSGSDIAVGVVFESYLLAHDLTYSKDGIQYYVKFIDPEDVYKFVDMSSGNDGLSN
;
A
#
# COMPACT_ATOMS: atom_id res chain seq x y z
N MET A 1 29.40 -20.99 -61.05
CA MET A 1 29.72 -20.15 -59.87
C MET A 1 28.42 -19.58 -59.34
N VAL A 2 27.97 -20.05 -58.17
CA VAL A 2 26.74 -19.56 -57.52
C VAL A 2 27.17 -18.66 -56.37
N VAL A 3 26.87 -17.36 -56.48
CA VAL A 3 27.11 -16.37 -55.44
C VAL A 3 25.91 -16.41 -54.50
N ILE A 4 26.07 -17.04 -53.33
CA ILE A 4 25.06 -17.05 -52.26
C ILE A 4 25.18 -15.72 -51.53
N LEU A 5 24.22 -14.83 -51.77
CA LEU A 5 24.08 -13.54 -51.10
C LEU A 5 23.52 -13.77 -49.69
N PHE A 6 24.37 -13.70 -48.67
CA PHE A 6 23.95 -13.72 -47.26
C PHE A 6 23.23 -12.40 -46.93
N LEU A 7 21.90 -12.41 -47.02
CA LEU A 7 21.05 -11.34 -46.50
C LEU A 7 20.99 -11.50 -44.97
N ILE A 8 21.89 -10.82 -44.25
CA ILE A 8 21.81 -10.68 -42.80
C ILE A 8 20.64 -9.74 -42.51
N LEU A 9 19.49 -10.32 -42.16
CA LEU A 9 18.33 -9.62 -41.62
C LEU A 9 18.73 -9.01 -40.27
N LEU A 10 19.13 -7.74 -40.30
CA LEU A 10 19.20 -6.86 -39.12
C LEU A 10 17.78 -6.60 -38.64
N LEU A 11 17.21 -7.56 -37.89
CA LEU A 11 16.01 -7.30 -37.12
C LEU A 11 16.35 -6.23 -36.07
N PRO A 12 15.61 -5.11 -36.01
CA PRO A 12 15.81 -4.13 -34.94
C PRO A 12 15.62 -4.84 -33.60
N PRO A 13 16.46 -4.56 -32.58
CA PRO A 13 16.20 -5.05 -31.25
C PRO A 13 14.81 -4.55 -30.85
N VAL A 14 13.87 -5.47 -30.68
CA VAL A 14 12.60 -5.17 -30.04
C VAL A 14 12.97 -4.92 -28.58
N ALA A 15 13.30 -3.67 -28.27
CA ALA A 15 13.37 -3.22 -26.90
C ALA A 15 11.97 -3.38 -26.34
N TRP A 16 11.78 -4.39 -25.48
CA TRP A 16 10.58 -4.54 -24.69
C TRP A 16 10.53 -3.31 -23.79
N ALA A 17 9.79 -2.29 -24.22
CA ALA A 17 9.48 -1.14 -23.40
C ALA A 17 8.56 -1.65 -22.29
N GLY A 18 9.15 -2.15 -21.20
CA GLY A 18 8.42 -2.38 -19.97
C GLY A 18 7.74 -1.08 -19.56
N ASP A 19 6.49 -1.17 -19.12
CA ASP A 19 5.73 0.00 -18.68
C ASP A 19 6.53 0.72 -17.58
N VAL A 20 6.85 2.00 -17.83
CA VAL A 20 7.51 2.86 -16.85
C VAL A 20 6.43 3.44 -15.93
N PHE A 21 6.52 3.11 -14.65
CA PHE A 21 5.58 3.61 -13.64
C PHE A 21 6.14 4.86 -12.96
N HIS A 22 5.26 5.84 -12.79
CA HIS A 22 5.50 7.05 -12.01
C HIS A 22 4.64 7.01 -10.74
N GLY A 23 5.18 6.38 -9.70
CA GLY A 23 4.56 6.20 -8.40
C GLY A 23 3.75 4.90 -8.25
N TYR A 24 3.63 4.47 -7.00
CA TYR A 24 3.05 3.17 -6.66
C TYR A 24 1.54 3.06 -6.87
N ASN A 25 0.79 4.17 -6.79
CA ASN A 25 -0.66 4.13 -7.02
C ASN A 25 -1.00 3.71 -8.46
N ALA A 26 -0.24 4.16 -9.46
CA ALA A 26 -0.42 3.71 -10.85
C ALA A 26 -0.10 2.21 -10.98
N TYR A 27 0.98 1.78 -10.34
CA TYR A 27 1.39 0.39 -10.32
C TYR A 27 0.36 -0.55 -9.66
N TYR A 28 -0.26 -0.12 -8.54
CA TYR A 28 -1.30 -0.90 -7.87
C TYR A 28 -2.52 -1.15 -8.75
N ARG A 29 -2.90 -0.18 -9.58
CA ARG A 29 -4.00 -0.33 -10.56
C ARG A 29 -3.63 -1.27 -11.70
N TYR A 30 -2.34 -1.36 -12.05
CA TYR A 30 -1.85 -2.27 -13.07
C TYR A 30 -1.88 -3.73 -12.60
N ILE A 31 -1.43 -4.01 -11.38
CA ILE A 31 -1.32 -5.40 -10.85
C ILE A 31 -2.63 -5.97 -10.28
N GLY A 32 -3.71 -5.20 -10.25
CA GLY A 32 -4.99 -5.68 -9.74
C GLY A 32 -6.08 -4.63 -9.65
N LEU A 33 -7.27 -5.07 -9.28
CA LEU A 33 -8.45 -4.22 -9.15
C LEU A 33 -8.45 -3.52 -7.77
N PRO A 34 -8.36 -2.19 -7.70
CA PRO A 34 -8.43 -1.47 -6.43
C PRO A 34 -9.76 -1.71 -5.69
N TYR A 35 -9.69 -1.83 -4.37
CA TYR A 35 -10.87 -1.90 -3.52
C TYR A 35 -11.53 -0.53 -3.36
N PHE A 36 -10.71 0.51 -3.25
CA PHE A 36 -11.16 1.88 -3.07
C PHE A 36 -11.05 2.66 -4.37
N ASP A 37 -12.03 3.53 -4.63
CA ASP A 37 -12.01 4.43 -5.77
C ASP A 37 -11.25 5.71 -5.38
N PRO A 38 -10.21 6.12 -6.15
CA PRO A 38 -9.46 7.35 -5.88
C PRO A 38 -10.33 8.61 -5.84
N ALA A 39 -11.49 8.63 -6.50
CA ALA A 39 -12.41 9.77 -6.48
C ALA A 39 -12.99 10.07 -5.08
N TYR A 40 -12.98 9.09 -4.17
CA TYR A 40 -13.46 9.24 -2.78
C TYR A 40 -12.34 9.41 -1.76
N LEU A 41 -11.07 9.50 -2.19
CA LEU A 41 -9.97 9.80 -1.29
C LEU A 41 -10.05 11.29 -0.89
N MET A 42 -10.16 11.55 0.41
CA MET A 42 -10.32 12.90 0.95
C MET A 42 -9.46 13.10 2.19
N LYS A 43 -9.18 14.37 2.53
CA LYS A 43 -8.57 14.69 3.83
C LYS A 43 -9.56 14.39 4.94
N ALA A 44 -9.08 13.70 5.98
CA ALA A 44 -9.89 13.41 7.15
C ALA A 44 -10.10 14.69 7.99
N ASN A 45 -11.20 14.75 8.72
CA ASN A 45 -11.50 15.91 9.54
C ASN A 45 -10.65 15.89 10.81
N VAL A 46 -9.87 16.94 11.06
CA VAL A 46 -9.13 17.13 12.31
C VAL A 46 -10.02 17.84 13.33
N LEU A 47 -10.19 17.28 14.52
CA LEU A 47 -11.14 17.80 15.54
C LEU A 47 -10.51 18.71 16.59
N ASP A 48 -9.33 18.35 17.08
CA ASP A 48 -8.61 19.07 18.14
C ASP A 48 -7.16 18.60 18.15
N GLU A 49 -6.27 19.45 18.66
CA GLU A 49 -4.83 19.27 18.68
C GLU A 49 -4.16 19.75 19.98
N TYR A 50 -4.77 20.69 20.71
CA TYR A 50 -3.99 21.52 21.62
C TYR A 50 -3.83 20.96 23.05
N GLN A 51 -4.67 20.02 23.51
CA GLN A 51 -4.50 19.46 24.88
C GLN A 51 -4.75 17.95 25.04
N HIS A 52 -5.37 17.29 24.05
CA HIS A 52 -5.77 15.88 24.18
C HIS A 52 -5.12 14.96 23.16
N GLY A 53 -4.11 15.44 22.43
CA GLY A 53 -3.54 14.75 21.27
C GLY A 53 -4.43 14.88 20.03
N LEU A 54 -3.81 14.77 18.86
CA LEU A 54 -4.49 14.92 17.57
C LEU A 54 -5.63 13.91 17.43
N ARG A 55 -6.81 14.41 17.03
CA ARG A 55 -7.99 13.59 16.72
C ARG A 55 -8.34 13.72 15.25
N VAL A 56 -8.29 12.59 14.55
CA VAL A 56 -8.70 12.48 13.15
C VAL A 56 -10.03 11.75 13.06
N ARG A 57 -10.97 12.27 12.27
CA ARG A 57 -12.34 11.77 12.17
C ARG A 57 -12.76 11.49 10.73
N TRP A 58 -13.42 10.36 10.57
CA TRP A 58 -14.30 10.07 9.43
C TRP A 58 -15.76 9.91 9.89
N ARG A 59 -16.70 10.35 9.06
CA ARG A 59 -18.14 10.10 9.20
C ARG A 59 -18.69 9.65 7.86
N GLY A 60 -19.62 8.70 7.87
CA GLY A 60 -20.31 8.25 6.68
C GLY A 60 -21.47 7.32 6.99
N VAL A 61 -22.10 6.80 5.94
CA VAL A 61 -23.21 5.86 6.05
C VAL A 61 -22.71 4.45 5.76
N VAL A 62 -22.91 3.51 6.69
CA VAL A 62 -22.59 2.09 6.53
C VAL A 62 -23.83 1.28 6.84
N HIS A 63 -24.28 0.44 5.90
CA HIS A 63 -25.52 -0.34 6.02
C HIS A 63 -26.74 0.50 6.47
N GLY A 64 -26.89 1.69 5.88
CA GLY A 64 -28.01 2.61 6.18
C GLY A 64 -27.91 3.33 7.54
N ARG A 65 -26.81 3.20 8.28
CA ARG A 65 -26.60 3.88 9.56
C ARG A 65 -25.46 4.88 9.46
N ASN A 66 -25.65 6.04 10.07
CA ASN A 66 -24.55 6.98 10.28
C ASN A 66 -23.53 6.34 11.23
N ARG A 67 -22.26 6.35 10.81
CA ARG A 67 -21.13 5.83 11.58
C ARG A 67 -20.05 6.88 11.66
N GLU A 68 -19.34 6.84 12.78
CA GLU A 68 -18.18 7.69 13.02
C GLU A 68 -16.99 6.81 13.40
N VAL A 69 -15.84 7.08 12.78
CA VAL A 69 -14.56 6.51 13.19
C VAL A 69 -13.65 7.65 13.59
N VAL A 70 -13.13 7.62 14.81
CA VAL A 70 -12.15 8.59 15.33
C VAL A 70 -10.88 7.85 15.69
N VAL A 71 -9.74 8.38 15.26
CA VAL A 71 -8.42 7.95 15.72
C VAL A 71 -7.82 9.04 16.59
N LYS A 72 -7.35 8.65 17.77
CA LYS A 72 -6.74 9.55 18.77
C LYS A 72 -5.54 8.85 19.39
N SER A 73 -4.34 9.36 19.12
CA SER A 73 -3.08 8.84 19.68
C SER A 73 -2.95 7.31 19.53
N GLY A 74 -3.19 6.79 18.32
CA GLY A 74 -3.12 5.35 18.01
C GLY A 74 -4.31 4.53 18.52
N ARG A 75 -5.26 5.12 19.24
CA ARG A 75 -6.48 4.46 19.71
C ARG A 75 -7.64 4.74 18.77
N PHE A 76 -8.44 3.73 18.52
CA PHE A 76 -9.59 3.80 17.62
C PHE A 76 -10.88 3.87 18.43
N PHE A 77 -11.81 4.71 17.97
CA PHE A 77 -13.14 4.85 18.53
C PHE A 77 -14.15 4.70 17.39
N VAL A 78 -15.20 3.93 17.61
CA VAL A 78 -16.33 3.82 16.67
C VAL A 78 -17.61 4.19 17.39
N ASP A 79 -18.33 5.17 16.82
CA ASP A 79 -19.53 5.77 17.41
C ASP A 79 -19.33 6.17 18.88
N GLY A 80 -18.20 6.84 19.15
CA GLY A 80 -17.81 7.31 20.50
C GLY A 80 -17.26 6.25 21.44
N LYS A 81 -17.29 4.95 21.08
CA LYS A 81 -16.78 3.86 21.93
C LYS A 81 -15.35 3.51 21.58
N ALA A 82 -14.45 3.54 22.56
CA ALA A 82 -13.08 3.07 22.40
C ALA A 82 -13.07 1.57 22.06
N LEU A 83 -12.29 1.19 21.05
CA LEU A 83 -12.04 -0.21 20.75
C LEU A 83 -11.04 -0.79 21.75
N ALA A 84 -11.23 -2.06 22.10
CA ALA A 84 -10.24 -2.83 22.84
C ALA A 84 -9.01 -3.11 21.96
N ASP A 85 -7.84 -3.27 22.56
CA ASP A 85 -6.60 -3.53 21.82
C ASP A 85 -6.68 -4.85 21.02
N SER A 86 -7.45 -5.84 21.48
CA SER A 86 -7.72 -7.09 20.76
C SER A 86 -8.58 -6.93 19.49
N ALA A 87 -9.15 -5.74 19.27
CA ALA A 87 -9.80 -5.39 18.02
C ALA A 87 -8.80 -4.88 16.96
N ILE A 88 -7.55 -4.62 17.36
CA ILE A 88 -6.52 -4.05 16.51
C ILE A 88 -5.47 -5.11 16.23
N SER A 89 -5.30 -5.45 14.96
CA SER A 89 -4.31 -6.44 14.49
C SER A 89 -3.24 -5.72 13.66
N SER A 90 -1.99 -5.73 14.13
CA SER A 90 -0.89 -5.18 13.35
C SER A 90 -0.26 -6.24 12.47
N PHE A 91 0.11 -5.86 11.24
CA PHE A 91 0.92 -6.72 10.40
C PHE A 91 2.26 -7.03 11.06
N ALA A 92 2.82 -8.23 10.81
CA ALA A 92 4.05 -8.66 11.45
C ALA A 92 5.23 -7.70 11.19
N GLY A 93 5.80 -7.14 12.26
CA GLY A 93 6.87 -6.15 12.22
C GLY A 93 6.39 -4.69 12.20
N GLU A 94 5.09 -4.45 12.15
CA GLU A 94 4.48 -3.12 12.27
C GLU A 94 3.99 -2.90 13.71
N ALA A 95 4.11 -1.67 14.21
CA ALA A 95 3.61 -1.25 15.53
C ALA A 95 2.61 -0.12 15.38
N VAL A 96 1.53 -0.10 16.18
CA VAL A 96 0.60 1.04 16.22
C VAL A 96 1.20 2.16 17.04
N ASN A 97 1.45 3.32 16.43
CA ASN A 97 2.04 4.46 17.12
C ASN A 97 1.06 5.64 17.21
N ALA A 98 1.21 6.46 18.25
CA ALA A 98 0.39 7.64 18.44
C ALA A 98 0.55 8.68 17.33
N GLY A 99 1.72 8.74 16.68
CA GLY A 99 2.05 9.66 15.60
C GLY A 99 1.83 9.10 14.19
N ASP A 100 1.24 7.91 14.06
CA ASP A 100 1.02 7.29 12.75
C ASP A 100 0.05 8.10 11.88
N LEU A 101 -1.00 8.67 12.49
CA LEU A 101 -2.00 9.49 11.81
C LEU A 101 -1.90 10.93 12.33
N GLY A 102 -1.63 11.85 11.40
CA GLY A 102 -1.38 13.26 11.61
C GLY A 102 -2.42 14.18 10.96
N ARG A 103 -2.11 15.49 10.90
CA ARG A 103 -3.00 16.50 10.30
C ARG A 103 -3.29 16.24 8.82
N ASN A 104 -2.40 15.51 8.15
CA ASN A 104 -2.47 15.25 6.72
C ASN A 104 -3.17 13.93 6.42
N THR A 105 -3.74 13.26 7.43
CA THR A 105 -4.39 11.98 7.26
C THR A 105 -5.45 12.06 6.17
N GLU A 106 -5.34 11.14 5.24
CA GLU A 106 -6.32 10.92 4.19
C GLU A 106 -7.18 9.72 4.57
N VAL A 107 -8.42 9.75 4.13
CA VAL A 107 -9.38 8.69 4.37
C VAL A 107 -10.17 8.41 3.11
N VAL A 108 -10.43 7.13 2.88
CA VAL A 108 -11.34 6.66 1.82
C VAL A 108 -12.21 5.54 2.39
N SER A 109 -13.45 5.45 1.95
CA SER A 109 -14.39 4.43 2.42
C SER A 109 -15.12 3.76 1.26
N ALA A 110 -15.40 2.47 1.40
CA ALA A 110 -16.22 1.71 0.46
C ALA A 110 -16.97 0.61 1.22
N GLY A 111 -18.30 0.61 1.10
CA GLY A 111 -19.16 -0.32 1.85
C GLY A 111 -18.99 -0.17 3.37
N ASN A 112 -18.52 -1.22 4.03
CA ASN A 112 -18.27 -1.25 5.47
C ASN A 112 -16.79 -1.05 5.84
N LEU A 113 -15.94 -0.70 4.87
CA LEU A 113 -14.51 -0.48 5.08
C LEU A 113 -14.18 1.00 5.03
N VAL A 114 -13.35 1.42 5.98
CA VAL A 114 -12.77 2.76 6.04
C VAL A 114 -11.26 2.59 6.11
N CYS A 115 -10.53 3.18 5.18
CA CYS A 115 -9.07 3.16 5.17
C CYS A 115 -8.52 4.55 5.48
N PHE A 116 -7.69 4.64 6.52
CA PHE A 116 -6.93 5.83 6.85
C PHE A 116 -5.49 5.64 6.40
N GLN A 117 -4.88 6.68 5.84
CA GLN A 117 -3.45 6.70 5.58
C GLN A 117 -2.84 8.03 5.97
N ASP A 118 -1.62 7.99 6.47
CA ASP A 118 -0.79 9.20 6.59
C ASP A 118 0.70 8.83 6.49
N THR A 119 1.51 9.84 6.23
CA THR A 119 2.96 9.78 6.47
C THR A 119 3.21 10.51 7.78
N ALA A 120 3.91 9.88 8.72
CA ALA A 120 4.20 10.52 10.00
C ALA A 120 4.84 11.90 9.77
N SER A 121 4.40 12.92 10.51
CA SER A 121 4.87 14.30 10.31
C SER A 121 6.36 14.48 10.61
N SER A 122 6.94 13.58 11.42
CA SER A 122 8.38 13.50 11.70
C SER A 122 9.17 12.72 10.65
N ALA A 123 8.53 12.15 9.62
CA ALA A 123 9.21 11.38 8.60
C ALA A 123 10.11 12.29 7.75
N SER A 124 11.37 11.90 7.62
CA SER A 124 12.37 12.57 6.78
C SER A 124 13.17 11.54 5.98
N GLY A 125 13.78 11.96 4.87
CA GLY A 125 14.61 11.07 4.06
C GLY A 125 13.84 9.86 3.55
N SER A 126 14.33 8.64 3.79
CA SER A 126 13.64 7.40 3.40
C SER A 126 12.37 7.12 4.20
N ALA A 127 12.19 7.73 5.37
CA ALA A 127 11.03 7.47 6.22
C ALA A 127 9.71 7.95 5.57
N VAL A 128 9.77 8.95 4.68
CA VAL A 128 8.57 9.46 3.96
C VAL A 128 7.93 8.41 3.04
N ARG A 129 8.68 7.34 2.77
CA ARG A 129 8.26 6.20 1.95
C ARG A 129 7.39 5.23 2.75
N HIS A 130 7.39 5.34 4.07
CA HIS A 130 6.53 4.58 4.96
C HIS A 130 5.25 5.36 5.24
N LYS A 131 4.12 4.82 4.78
CA LYS A 131 2.80 5.33 5.12
C LYS A 131 2.15 4.41 6.15
N ALA A 132 1.68 4.96 7.25
CA ALA A 132 0.83 4.21 8.15
C ALA A 132 -0.54 4.05 7.48
N VAL A 133 -0.93 2.81 7.19
CA VAL A 133 -2.21 2.49 6.56
C VAL A 133 -3.03 1.63 7.51
N TYR A 134 -4.22 2.11 7.86
CA TYR A 134 -5.16 1.44 8.73
C TYR A 134 -6.44 1.14 8.00
N LEU A 135 -6.83 -0.13 8.01
CA LEU A 135 -8.10 -0.59 7.49
C LEU A 135 -9.06 -0.89 8.65
N VAL A 136 -10.20 -0.22 8.67
CA VAL A 136 -11.23 -0.36 9.70
C VAL A 136 -12.47 -1.02 9.09
N ILE A 137 -12.80 -2.22 9.56
CA ILE A 137 -14.05 -2.93 9.24
C ILE A 137 -15.12 -2.45 10.21
N VAL A 138 -16.09 -1.69 9.72
CA VAL A 138 -17.19 -1.12 10.51
C VAL A 138 -18.42 -2.00 10.38
N GLY A 139 -18.77 -2.75 11.42
CA GLY A 139 -19.95 -3.63 11.39
C GLY A 139 -20.47 -3.99 12.78
N ALA A 140 -21.07 -5.17 12.89
CA ALA A 140 -21.49 -5.74 14.18
C ALA A 140 -20.30 -5.98 15.12
N ARG A 141 -19.16 -6.40 14.54
CA ARG A 141 -17.86 -6.47 15.21
C ARG A 141 -16.89 -5.58 14.47
N VAL A 142 -16.37 -4.57 15.16
CA VAL A 142 -15.37 -3.67 14.58
C VAL A 142 -14.00 -4.32 14.70
N LYS A 143 -13.22 -4.27 13.61
CA LYS A 143 -11.82 -4.69 13.58
C LYS A 143 -10.98 -3.66 12.85
N VAL A 144 -9.74 -3.51 13.30
CA VAL A 144 -8.75 -2.58 12.74
C VAL A 144 -7.51 -3.36 12.37
N PHE A 145 -6.99 -3.11 11.17
CA PHE A 145 -5.80 -3.75 10.63
C PHE A 145 -4.77 -2.70 10.26
N LYS A 146 -3.59 -2.73 10.90
CA LYS A 146 -2.43 -1.96 10.42
C LYS A 146 -1.72 -2.77 9.34
N LEU A 147 -1.69 -2.24 8.12
CA LEU A 147 -1.06 -2.87 6.97
C LEU A 147 0.46 -2.59 6.95
N PRO A 148 1.25 -3.34 6.14
CA PRO A 148 2.66 -3.01 5.89
C PRO A 148 2.80 -1.56 5.44
N SER A 149 3.86 -0.87 5.87
CA SER A 149 3.96 0.59 5.69
C SER A 149 4.75 1.04 4.45
N LEU A 150 5.79 0.29 4.05
CA LEU A 150 6.68 0.69 2.96
C LEU A 150 5.93 0.75 1.63
N PHE A 151 5.89 1.94 1.03
CA PHE A 151 5.15 2.32 -0.19
C PHE A 151 3.64 2.12 -0.14
N ALA A 152 3.09 1.79 1.02
CA ALA A 152 1.69 1.44 1.16
C ALA A 152 0.73 2.60 0.88
N SER A 153 -0.49 2.24 0.52
CA SER A 153 -1.56 3.18 0.18
C SER A 153 -2.90 2.50 0.39
N CYS A 154 -3.90 3.24 0.83
CA CYS A 154 -5.30 2.79 0.80
C CYS A 154 -5.71 2.39 -0.62
N LEU A 155 -5.20 3.09 -1.65
CA LEU A 155 -5.44 2.73 -3.06
C LEU A 155 -4.67 1.48 -3.50
N GLY A 156 -3.70 1.04 -2.70
CA GLY A 156 -2.98 -0.23 -2.86
C GLY A 156 -3.66 -1.43 -2.22
N VAL A 157 -4.84 -1.24 -1.60
CA VAL A 157 -5.71 -2.34 -1.18
C VAL A 157 -6.51 -2.79 -2.40
N LEU A 158 -6.35 -4.05 -2.78
CA LEU A 158 -6.89 -4.66 -3.99
C LEU A 158 -7.96 -5.71 -3.64
N ARG A 159 -8.83 -6.03 -4.61
CA ARG A 159 -9.80 -7.12 -4.52
C ARG A 159 -9.22 -8.41 -5.10
N LYS A 160 -9.41 -9.53 -4.40
CA LYS A 160 -9.17 -10.88 -4.93
C LYS A 160 -10.19 -11.84 -4.33
N ASN A 161 -11.07 -12.44 -5.14
CA ASN A 161 -12.02 -13.47 -4.69
C ASN A 161 -12.81 -13.13 -3.40
N ASN A 162 -13.32 -11.89 -3.29
CA ASN A 162 -13.99 -11.34 -2.10
C ASN A 162 -13.10 -11.09 -0.86
N GLU A 163 -11.80 -11.33 -0.96
CA GLU A 163 -10.80 -10.99 0.04
C GLU A 163 -10.10 -9.68 -0.31
N LEU A 164 -9.44 -9.10 0.69
CA LEU A 164 -8.61 -7.91 0.51
C LEU A 164 -7.17 -8.34 0.31
N LYS A 165 -6.58 -7.96 -0.82
CA LYS A 165 -5.18 -8.18 -1.14
C LYS A 165 -4.40 -6.89 -0.90
N PHE A 166 -3.21 -7.00 -0.33
CA PHE A 166 -2.29 -5.87 -0.16
C PHE A 166 -0.85 -6.38 -0.27
N LEU A 167 0.10 -5.45 -0.40
CA LEU A 167 1.49 -5.79 -0.65
C LEU A 167 2.38 -5.42 0.54
N LYS A 168 3.37 -6.28 0.81
CA LYS A 168 4.51 -5.96 1.65
C LYS A 168 5.72 -5.70 0.77
N ALA A 169 6.20 -4.46 0.74
CA ALA A 169 7.42 -4.10 0.04
C ALA A 169 8.68 -4.45 0.85
N LYS A 170 9.75 -4.84 0.15
CA LYS A 170 11.10 -4.94 0.68
C LYS A 170 12.09 -4.41 -0.36
N TYR A 171 13.05 -3.59 0.05
CA TYR A 171 14.11 -3.17 -0.86
C TYR A 171 14.96 -4.34 -1.32
N ARG A 172 15.43 -4.24 -2.56
CA ARG A 172 16.51 -5.05 -3.11
C ARG A 172 17.74 -4.17 -3.24
N PHE A 173 18.87 -4.70 -2.79
CA PHE A 173 20.16 -4.03 -2.87
C PHE A 173 21.05 -4.78 -3.85
N GLN A 174 21.96 -4.06 -4.49
CA GLN A 174 23.03 -4.68 -5.25
C GLN A 174 24.07 -5.26 -4.29
N SER A 175 24.68 -6.40 -4.65
CA SER A 175 25.73 -7.01 -3.83
C SER A 175 26.85 -6.01 -3.55
N GLY A 176 27.23 -5.86 -2.28
CA GLY A 176 28.28 -4.92 -1.85
C GLY A 176 27.87 -3.44 -1.83
N SER A 177 26.59 -3.12 -2.02
CA SER A 177 26.08 -1.73 -2.03
C SER A 177 24.90 -1.55 -1.07
N ASP A 178 24.80 -0.37 -0.46
CA ASP A 178 23.65 0.09 0.33
C ASP A 178 22.59 0.82 -0.51
N ILE A 179 22.84 0.95 -1.81
CA ILE A 179 21.92 1.57 -2.76
C ILE A 179 20.86 0.56 -3.16
N ALA A 180 19.61 0.90 -2.90
CA ALA A 180 18.48 0.11 -3.34
C ALA A 180 18.32 0.20 -4.87
N VAL A 181 18.25 -0.95 -5.54
CA VAL A 181 18.09 -1.05 -7.00
C VAL A 181 16.66 -1.42 -7.42
N GLY A 182 15.80 -1.72 -6.44
CA GLY A 182 14.42 -2.09 -6.68
C GLY A 182 13.68 -2.53 -5.43
N VAL A 183 12.51 -3.13 -5.63
CA VAL A 183 11.64 -3.64 -4.56
C VAL A 183 11.08 -5.00 -4.95
N VAL A 184 10.97 -5.90 -3.97
CA VAL A 184 10.08 -7.06 -4.06
C VAL A 184 8.80 -6.73 -3.29
N PHE A 185 7.66 -6.88 -3.94
CA PHE A 185 6.36 -6.86 -3.31
C PHE A 185 5.89 -8.29 -3.07
N GLU A 186 5.74 -8.67 -1.81
CA GLU A 186 5.09 -9.92 -1.43
C GLU A 186 3.58 -9.68 -1.26
N SER A 187 2.75 -10.48 -1.92
CA SER A 187 1.30 -10.38 -1.80
C SER A 187 0.77 -11.08 -0.55
N TYR A 188 -0.11 -10.39 0.17
CA TYR A 188 -0.84 -10.90 1.33
C TYR A 188 -2.34 -10.71 1.15
N LEU A 189 -3.09 -11.58 1.78
CA LEU A 189 -4.54 -11.51 1.87
C LEU A 189 -4.93 -11.22 3.33
N LEU A 190 -6.00 -10.45 3.50
CA LEU A 190 -6.80 -10.47 4.71
C LEU A 190 -7.95 -11.45 4.46
N ALA A 191 -7.79 -12.67 4.97
CA ALA A 191 -8.72 -13.76 4.75
C ALA A 191 -10.06 -13.51 5.44
N HIS A 192 -11.07 -14.31 5.10
CA HIS A 192 -12.41 -14.23 5.71
C HIS A 192 -12.42 -14.36 7.24
N ASP A 193 -11.46 -15.08 7.82
CA ASP A 193 -11.28 -15.23 9.26
C ASP A 193 -10.60 -14.02 9.93
N LEU A 194 -10.32 -12.97 9.14
CA LEU A 194 -9.68 -11.74 9.56
C LEU A 194 -8.23 -11.90 10.01
N THR A 195 -7.52 -12.86 9.42
CA THR A 195 -6.09 -13.07 9.62
C THR A 195 -5.29 -12.68 8.38
N TYR A 196 -4.02 -12.32 8.61
CA TYR A 196 -3.08 -12.07 7.52
C TYR A 196 -2.51 -13.39 7.01
N SER A 197 -2.62 -13.64 5.71
CA SER A 197 -2.04 -14.82 5.06
C SER A 197 -1.24 -14.42 3.82
N LYS A 198 -0.20 -15.21 3.50
CA LYS A 198 0.57 -15.00 2.26
C LYS A 198 -0.22 -15.56 1.08
N ASP A 199 -0.23 -14.82 -0.02
CA ASP A 199 -0.86 -15.24 -1.29
C ASP A 199 0.12 -15.99 -2.22
N GLY A 200 1.40 -16.07 -1.84
CA GLY A 200 2.46 -16.70 -2.64
C GLY A 200 2.92 -15.90 -3.87
N ILE A 201 2.16 -14.88 -4.30
CA ILE A 201 2.53 -14.02 -5.43
C ILE A 201 3.60 -13.01 -5.00
N GLN A 202 4.60 -12.82 -5.84
CA GLN A 202 5.60 -11.78 -5.71
C GLN A 202 5.68 -10.93 -6.98
N TYR A 203 5.92 -9.64 -6.80
CA TYR A 203 6.21 -8.72 -7.89
C TYR A 203 7.59 -8.11 -7.71
N TYR A 204 8.35 -8.02 -8.79
CA TYR A 204 9.70 -7.51 -8.80
C TYR A 204 9.71 -6.21 -9.58
N VAL A 205 10.11 -5.12 -8.96
CA VAL A 205 10.31 -3.85 -9.66
C VAL A 205 11.76 -3.41 -9.59
N LYS A 206 12.24 -2.79 -10.66
CA LYS A 206 13.59 -2.22 -10.75
C LYS A 206 13.49 -0.70 -10.89
N PHE A 207 14.23 0.03 -10.07
CA PHE A 207 14.30 1.49 -10.19
C PHE A 207 15.05 1.87 -11.46
N ILE A 208 14.53 2.87 -12.18
CA ILE A 208 15.21 3.44 -13.35
C ILE A 208 16.39 4.29 -12.88
N ASP A 209 16.16 5.05 -11.82
CA ASP A 209 17.16 5.82 -11.10
C ASP A 209 17.12 5.38 -9.62
N PRO A 210 18.22 4.86 -9.05
CA PRO A 210 18.25 4.47 -7.65
C PRO A 210 17.92 5.59 -6.65
N GLU A 211 18.07 6.86 -7.04
CA GLU A 211 17.70 8.01 -6.21
C GLU A 211 16.19 8.31 -6.28
N ASP A 212 15.55 8.02 -7.41
CA ASP A 212 14.09 8.16 -7.60
C ASP A 212 13.38 6.80 -7.53
N VAL A 213 13.12 6.36 -6.30
CA VAL A 213 12.39 5.12 -6.01
C VAL A 213 10.95 5.11 -6.54
N TYR A 214 10.40 6.25 -6.96
CA TYR A 214 9.04 6.33 -7.50
C TYR A 214 9.00 6.12 -9.02
N LYS A 215 10.15 6.04 -9.70
CA LYS A 215 10.23 5.77 -11.13
C LYS A 215 10.86 4.40 -11.39
N PHE A 216 10.06 3.45 -11.87
CA PHE A 216 10.48 2.05 -11.98
C PHE A 216 9.79 1.30 -13.11
N VAL A 217 10.32 0.12 -13.40
CA VAL A 217 9.75 -0.87 -14.34
C VAL A 217 9.38 -2.15 -13.59
N ASP A 218 8.31 -2.80 -14.01
CA ASP A 218 7.94 -4.14 -13.53
C ASP A 218 8.76 -5.21 -14.28
N MET A 219 9.39 -6.09 -13.52
CA MET A 219 10.23 -7.20 -14.00
C MET A 219 9.52 -8.56 -13.83
N SER A 220 8.29 -8.59 -13.30
CA SER A 220 7.59 -9.84 -12.92
C SER A 220 7.13 -10.67 -14.13
N SER A 221 7.06 -10.07 -15.31
CA SER A 221 6.72 -10.72 -16.58
C SER A 221 7.94 -11.10 -17.43
N GLY A 222 9.14 -10.71 -17.01
CA GLY A 222 10.40 -10.98 -17.71
C GLY A 222 11.13 -12.17 -17.09
N ASN A 223 11.46 -13.17 -17.92
CA ASN A 223 12.33 -14.28 -17.57
C ASN A 223 13.78 -13.80 -17.43
N ASP A 224 14.06 -12.94 -16.45
CA ASP A 224 15.40 -12.43 -16.21
C ASP A 224 16.06 -13.39 -15.22
N GLY A 225 17.00 -14.19 -15.75
CA GLY A 225 17.83 -15.17 -15.04
C GLY A 225 18.76 -14.55 -13.99
N LEU A 226 18.18 -13.81 -13.04
CA LEU A 226 18.79 -13.39 -11.79
C LEU A 226 18.28 -14.34 -10.70
N SER A 227 18.78 -15.57 -10.74
CA SER A 227 18.77 -16.46 -9.60
C SER A 227 19.57 -15.83 -8.45
N ASN A 228 19.03 -15.99 -7.23
CA ASN A 228 19.66 -15.61 -5.96
C ASN A 228 21.12 -16.05 -5.84
#